data_AF-A0A923WYF8-F1
#
_entry.id   AF-A0A923WYF8-F1
#
_cell.length_a   1.000
_cell.length_b   1.000
_cell.length_c   1.000
_cell.angle_alpha   90.00
_cell.angle_beta   90.00
_cell.angle_gamma   90.00
#
_symmetry.space_group_name_H-M   'P 1'
#
loop_
_entity.id
_entity.type
_entity.pdbx_description
1 polymer ?
#
loop_
_entity_poly.entity_id
_entity_poly.type
_entity_poly.pdbx_seq_one_letter_code
_entity_poly.pdbx_strand_id
1 'polypeptide(L)'
;NYAAGFDYAYTYPAMAKAVQAAGRVIRSETDQGIIVLMDNRFIQPSYVKSMPQDWFADSPQEMVSQSILKDISDFWDGTEESINFPHRVLSKCTK
;
A
#
# COMPACT_ATOMS: atom_id res chain seq x y z
N ASN A 1 15.69 1.07 -26.30
CA ASN A 1 14.64 0.53 -25.42
C ASN A 1 15.26 -0.40 -24.38
N TYR A 2 15.80 0.14 -23.29
CA TYR A 2 16.42 -0.65 -22.19
C TYR A 2 15.59 -0.61 -20.89
N ALA A 3 14.57 0.26 -20.81
CA ALA A 3 13.71 0.41 -19.63
C ALA A 3 12.96 -0.88 -19.27
N ALA A 4 12.50 -1.64 -20.28
CA ALA A 4 11.81 -2.91 -20.06
C ALA A 4 12.69 -3.98 -19.37
N GLY A 5 14.02 -3.93 -19.57
CA GLY A 5 14.95 -4.86 -18.93
C GLY A 5 15.15 -4.56 -17.45
N PHE A 6 15.20 -3.29 -17.08
CA PHE A 6 15.31 -2.87 -15.69
C PHE A 6 14.03 -3.20 -14.90
N ASP A 7 12.86 -2.91 -15.47
CA ASP A 7 11.57 -3.23 -14.86
C ASP A 7 11.43 -4.74 -14.60
N TYR A 8 11.88 -5.56 -15.55
CA TYR A 8 11.81 -7.01 -15.44
C TYR A 8 12.81 -7.61 -14.45
N ALA A 9 14.04 -7.08 -14.41
CA ALA A 9 15.09 -7.60 -13.53
C ALA A 9 14.97 -7.11 -12.08
N TYR A 10 14.41 -5.92 -11.85
CA TYR A 10 14.45 -5.28 -10.52
C TYR A 10 13.06 -4.86 -10.00
N THR A 11 12.22 -4.24 -10.82
CA THR A 11 10.92 -3.70 -10.36
C THR A 11 9.91 -4.81 -10.05
N TYR A 12 9.60 -5.69 -11.01
CA TYR A 12 8.62 -6.77 -10.78
C TYR A 12 9.02 -7.74 -9.66
N PRO A 13 10.29 -8.18 -9.55
CA PRO A 13 10.69 -9.04 -8.44
C PRO A 13 10.57 -8.36 -7.07
N ALA A 14 10.90 -7.06 -6.98
CA ALA A 14 10.74 -6.29 -5.74
C ALA A 14 9.26 -6.14 -5.36
N MET A 15 8.40 -5.82 -6.34
CA MET A 15 6.97 -5.66 -6.12
C MET A 15 6.28 -6.98 -5.75
N ALA A 16 6.65 -8.09 -6.38
CA ALA A 16 6.14 -9.41 -6.02
C ALA A 16 6.43 -9.74 -4.54
N LYS A 17 7.64 -9.42 -4.06
CA LYS A 17 7.99 -9.60 -2.64
C LYS A 17 7.19 -8.69 -1.72
N ALA A 18 6.97 -7.42 -2.11
CA ALA A 18 6.19 -6.47 -1.33
C ALA A 18 4.72 -6.92 -1.19
N VAL A 19 4.10 -7.34 -2.29
CA VAL A 19 2.71 -7.85 -2.29
C VAL A 19 2.58 -9.14 -1.48
N GLN A 20 3.56 -10.05 -1.58
CA GLN A 20 3.57 -11.26 -0.76
C GLN A 20 3.72 -10.95 0.74
N ALA A 21 4.52 -9.96 1.10
CA ALA A 21 4.67 -9.51 2.49
C ALA A 21 3.36 -8.87 3.00
N ALA A 22 2.71 -8.05 2.17
CA ALA A 22 1.39 -7.50 2.45
C ALA A 22 0.35 -8.59 2.74
N GLY A 23 0.34 -9.67 1.95
CA GLY A 23 -0.52 -10.83 2.17
C GLY A 23 -0.24 -11.61 3.46
N ARG A 24 0.86 -11.34 4.18
CA ARG A 24 1.10 -11.91 5.52
C ARG A 24 0.42 -11.14 6.63
N VAL A 25 0.05 -9.89 6.40
CA VAL A 25 -0.61 -9.00 7.36
C VAL A 25 -2.09 -9.38 7.52
N ILE A 26 -2.72 -9.87 6.45
CA ILE A 26 -4.14 -10.24 6.42
C ILE A 26 -4.23 -11.76 6.34
N ARG A 27 -4.53 -12.45 7.45
CA ARG A 27 -4.67 -13.92 7.50
C ARG A 27 -6.06 -14.39 7.94
N SER A 28 -6.84 -13.51 8.57
CA SER A 28 -8.21 -13.76 9.02
C SER A 28 -9.10 -12.55 8.79
N GLU A 29 -10.42 -12.74 8.80
CA GLU A 29 -11.41 -11.67 8.64
C GLU A 29 -11.35 -10.62 9.77
N THR A 30 -10.76 -10.96 10.91
CA THR A 30 -10.60 -10.07 12.07
C THR A 30 -9.25 -9.38 12.15
N ASP A 31 -8.30 -9.73 11.28
CA ASP A 31 -6.96 -9.16 11.34
C ASP A 31 -6.98 -7.70 10.89
N GLN A 32 -6.40 -6.84 11.72
CA GLN A 32 -6.15 -5.44 11.40
C GLN A 32 -4.64 -5.23 11.28
N GLY A 33 -4.21 -4.54 10.24
CA GLY A 33 -2.80 -4.20 10.10
C GLY A 33 -2.55 -3.12 9.06
N ILE A 34 -1.38 -2.49 9.18
CA ILE A 34 -0.93 -1.40 8.31
C ILE A 34 0.22 -1.92 7.45
N ILE A 35 0.21 -1.56 6.18
CA ILE A 35 1.36 -1.75 5.28
C ILE A 35 1.99 -0.39 5.02
N VAL A 36 3.27 -0.26 5.39
CA VAL A 36 4.03 0.99 5.21
C VAL A 36 5.03 0.82 4.09
N LEU A 37 4.90 1.63 3.05
CA LEU A 37 5.80 1.67 1.89
C LEU A 37 6.79 2.82 2.05
N MET A 38 8.03 2.53 2.44
CA MET A 38 9.04 3.55 2.77
C MET A 38 9.90 3.96 1.57
N ASP A 39 9.30 4.35 0.45
CA ASP A 39 10.05 4.88 -0.70
C ASP A 39 9.15 5.63 -1.71
N ASN A 40 9.63 6.75 -2.25
CA ASN A 40 8.94 7.49 -3.32
C ASN A 40 8.85 6.70 -4.64
N ARG A 41 9.62 5.63 -4.81
CA ARG A 41 9.50 4.73 -5.96
C ARG A 41 8.12 4.10 -6.08
N PHE A 42 7.44 3.88 -4.97
CA PHE A 42 6.11 3.26 -4.95
C PHE A 42 5.01 4.11 -5.61
N ILE A 43 5.23 5.42 -5.80
CA ILE A 43 4.32 6.30 -6.54
C ILE A 43 4.74 6.52 -8.00
N GLN A 44 5.86 5.93 -8.44
CA GLN A 44 6.30 6.04 -9.83
C GLN A 44 5.48 5.13 -10.75
N PRO A 45 5.18 5.57 -11.99
CA PRO A 45 4.34 4.79 -12.90
C PRO A 45 4.79 3.35 -13.16
N SER A 46 6.10 3.06 -13.15
CA SER A 46 6.62 1.70 -13.35
C SER A 46 6.29 0.76 -12.19
N TYR A 47 6.37 1.24 -10.96
CA TYR A 47 6.05 0.48 -9.76
C TYR A 47 4.53 0.33 -9.57
N VAL A 48 3.78 1.42 -9.80
CA VAL A 48 2.31 1.44 -9.68
C VAL A 48 1.64 0.46 -10.63
N LYS A 49 2.15 0.29 -11.85
CA LYS A 49 1.65 -0.71 -12.81
C LYS A 49 1.72 -2.15 -12.29
N SER A 50 2.58 -2.41 -11.30
CA SER A 50 2.79 -3.72 -10.71
C SER A 50 2.05 -3.89 -9.38
N MET A 51 1.37 -2.84 -8.90
CA MET A 51 0.57 -2.89 -7.68
C MET A 51 -0.84 -3.41 -7.93
N PRO A 52 -1.49 -4.00 -6.92
CA PRO A 52 -2.93 -4.21 -6.94
C PRO A 52 -3.67 -2.87 -7.08
N GLN A 53 -4.72 -2.84 -7.92
CA GLN A 53 -5.45 -1.61 -8.25
C GLN A 53 -6.25 -1.05 -7.07
N ASP A 54 -6.55 -1.88 -6.08
CA ASP A 54 -7.33 -1.58 -4.90
C ASP A 54 -6.54 -0.90 -3.77
N TRP A 55 -5.23 -0.67 -3.97
CA TRP A 55 -4.34 -0.01 -3.00
C TRP A 55 -4.49 1.53 -2.94
N PHE A 56 -5.22 2.14 -3.87
CA PHE A 56 -5.55 3.56 -3.89
C PHE A 56 -6.89 3.76 -4.62
N ALA A 57 -7.57 4.90 -4.42
CA ALA A 57 -8.87 5.14 -5.05
C ALA A 57 -8.71 5.77 -6.44
N ASP A 58 -8.06 6.92 -6.53
CA ASP A 58 -7.89 7.65 -7.79
C ASP A 58 -6.42 7.76 -8.21
N SER A 59 -5.50 7.95 -7.25
CA SER A 59 -4.09 8.21 -7.51
C SER A 59 -3.13 7.58 -6.49
N PRO A 60 -1.94 7.08 -6.90
CA PRO A 60 -0.89 6.63 -5.98
C PRO A 60 -0.39 7.72 -5.01
N GLN A 61 -0.57 9.01 -5.33
CA GLN A 61 -0.20 10.11 -4.43
C GLN A 61 -0.98 10.06 -3.13
N GLU A 62 -2.18 9.49 -3.17
CA GLU A 62 -3.02 9.21 -2.01
C GLU A 62 -2.37 8.28 -0.99
N MET A 63 -1.32 7.54 -1.35
CA MET A 63 -0.58 6.67 -0.43
C MET A 63 0.52 7.41 0.34
N VAL A 64 0.84 8.67 0.00
CA VAL A 64 1.92 9.43 0.64
C VAL A 64 1.45 10.13 1.92
N SER A 65 1.70 9.50 3.05
CA SER A 65 1.37 10.07 4.36
C SER A 65 2.10 11.40 4.60
N GLN A 66 1.38 12.39 5.12
CA GLN A 66 1.95 13.67 5.58
C GLN A 66 2.41 13.60 7.06
N SER A 67 1.85 12.67 7.83
CA SER A 67 2.17 12.47 9.24
C SER A 67 1.98 11.00 9.63
N ILE A 68 2.99 10.18 9.32
CA ILE A 68 2.91 8.73 9.48
C ILE A 68 2.59 8.28 10.90
N LEU A 69 3.11 8.99 11.91
CA LEU A 69 2.87 8.64 13.31
C LEU A 69 1.41 8.91 13.72
N LYS A 70 0.81 9.98 13.19
CA LYS A 70 -0.60 10.29 13.43
C LYS A 70 -1.49 9.25 12.74
N ASP A 71 -1.20 8.94 11.47
CA ASP A 71 -1.97 7.97 10.69
C ASP A 71 -1.96 6.58 11.34
N ILE A 72 -0.81 6.17 11.89
CA ILE A 72 -0.69 4.92 12.65
C ILE A 72 -1.51 4.97 13.95
N SER A 73 -1.45 6.08 14.70
CA SER A 73 -2.25 6.22 15.93
C SER A 73 -3.75 6.14 15.64
N ASP A 74 -4.22 6.97 14.71
CA ASP A 74 -5.64 7.05 14.31
C ASP A 74 -6.17 5.67 13.84
N PHE A 75 -5.34 4.88 13.15
CA PHE A 75 -5.69 3.52 12.75
C PHE A 75 -5.97 2.60 13.95
N TRP A 76 -5.10 2.61 14.96
CA TRP A 76 -5.24 1.74 16.14
C TRP A 76 -6.25 2.27 17.17
N ASP A 77 -6.48 3.58 17.18
CA ASP A 77 -7.44 4.25 18.07
C ASP A 77 -8.90 4.08 17.60
N GLY A 78 -9.12 3.55 16.39
CA GLY A 78 -10.45 3.19 15.89
C GLY A 78 -11.36 4.38 15.60
N THR A 79 -10.80 5.59 15.44
CA THR A 79 -11.57 6.80 15.13
C THR A 79 -12.18 6.71 13.73
N GLU A 80 -13.51 6.59 13.66
CA GLU A 80 -14.23 6.44 12.38
C GLU A 80 -14.29 7.72 11.53
N GLU A 81 -13.95 8.89 12.09
CA GLU A 81 -13.83 10.16 11.34
C GLU A 81 -12.66 10.18 10.33
N SER A 82 -11.81 9.14 10.37
CA SER A 82 -10.64 8.95 9.52
C SER A 82 -10.85 7.91 8.41
N ILE A 83 -12.07 7.38 8.20
CA ILE A 83 -12.36 6.40 7.13
C ILE A 83 -12.28 7.04 5.71
N ASN A 84 -11.85 8.29 5.62
CA ASN A 84 -11.37 8.90 4.39
C ASN A 84 -9.83 9.00 4.40
N PHE A 85 -9.13 7.92 4.78
CA PHE A 85 -7.71 7.76 4.47
C PHE A 85 -7.59 7.47 2.97
N PRO A 86 -7.09 8.41 2.15
CA PRO A 86 -6.79 8.11 0.76
C PRO A 86 -5.65 7.06 0.66
N HIS A 87 -4.91 6.85 1.76
CA HIS A 87 -3.90 5.81 1.98
C HIS A 87 -4.53 4.41 2.13
N ARG A 88 -5.14 3.91 1.05
CA ARG A 88 -5.92 2.67 1.06
C ARG A 88 -5.04 1.42 1.00
N VAL A 89 -4.35 1.09 2.10
CA VAL A 89 -4.03 -0.33 2.38
C VAL A 89 -4.60 -0.72 3.73
N LEU A 90 -5.93 -0.71 3.81
CA LEU A 90 -6.69 -1.26 4.93
C LEU A 90 -7.82 -2.13 4.37
N SER A 91 -7.56 -3.45 4.30
CA SER A 91 -8.65 -4.42 4.23
C SER A 91 -9.29 -4.48 5.61
N LYS A 92 -10.33 -3.67 5.85
CA LYS A 92 -11.31 -3.96 6.90
C LYS A 92 -12.23 -5.03 6.31
N CYS A 93 -11.87 -6.29 6.51
CA CYS A 93 -12.66 -7.42 6.01
C CYS A 93 -13.83 -7.69 6.96
N THR A 94 -14.78 -6.76 7.06
CA THR A 94 -16.09 -7.04 7.64
C THR A 94 -16.93 -7.77 6.61
N LYS A 95 -17.24 -9.05 6.87
CA LYS A 95 -18.52 -9.59 6.45
C LYS A 95 -19.60 -9.17 7.42
#